data_AF-A0A2N0WPU1-F1
#
_entry.id   AF-A0A2N0WPU1-F1
#
_cell.length_a   1.000
_cell.length_b   1.000
_cell.length_c   1.000
_cell.angle_alpha   90.00
_cell.angle_beta   90.00
_cell.angle_gamma   90.00
#
_symmetry.space_group_name_H-M   'P 1'
#
loop_
_entity.id
_entity.type
_entity.pdbx_description
1 polymer ?
#
loop_
_entity_poly.entity_id
_entity_poly.type
_entity_poly.pdbx_seq_one_letter_code
_entity_poly.pdbx_strand_id
1 'polypeptide(L)'
;MMQGWDLTITKQFCQALDTLVGEYCANSWALMADLSHWCLTSEDAYMHFAQSHKGCIRQGLRYQVVILPRSSLKRWRIKSFIKDDYLVKSYLADNEQEAFNWLAGQGFNVRAVQPPLLLKS
;
A
#
# COMPACT_ATOMS: atom_id res chain seq x y z
N MET A 1 18.64 8.96 -11.70
CA MET A 1 17.19 9.21 -11.93
C MET A 1 16.44 8.05 -11.33
N MET A 2 15.65 8.24 -10.26
CA MET A 2 14.75 7.19 -9.77
C MET A 2 13.64 7.01 -10.82
N GLN A 3 13.52 5.81 -11.38
CA GLN A 3 12.41 5.45 -12.27
C GLN A 3 11.11 5.49 -11.46
N GLY A 4 10.15 6.30 -11.91
CA GLY A 4 8.80 6.32 -11.33
C GLY A 4 8.05 5.02 -11.66
N TRP A 5 7.02 4.70 -10.90
CA TRP A 5 6.25 3.48 -11.12
C TRP A 5 5.33 3.66 -12.33
N ASP A 6 5.57 2.85 -13.36
CA ASP A 6 4.71 2.74 -14.53
C ASP A 6 3.72 1.56 -14.37
N LEU A 7 2.99 1.25 -15.45
CA LEU A 7 2.07 0.11 -15.49
C LEU A 7 2.77 -1.23 -15.20
N THR A 8 4.00 -1.40 -15.65
CA THR A 8 4.76 -2.65 -15.48
C THR A 8 5.10 -2.87 -14.01
N ILE A 9 5.66 -1.86 -13.35
CA ILE A 9 5.99 -1.91 -11.92
C ILE A 9 4.71 -2.09 -11.09
N THR A 10 3.62 -1.41 -11.47
CA THR A 10 2.33 -1.58 -10.79
C THR A 10 1.83 -3.02 -10.86
N LYS A 11 1.86 -3.66 -12.04
CA LYS A 11 1.44 -5.05 -12.20
C LYS A 11 2.28 -6.00 -11.37
N GLN A 12 3.60 -5.82 -11.37
CA GLN A 12 4.53 -6.62 -10.57
C GLN A 12 4.26 -6.47 -9.07
N PHE A 13 4.04 -5.24 -8.60
CA PHE A 13 3.68 -4.96 -7.21
C PHE A 13 2.37 -5.66 -6.83
N CYS A 14 1.31 -5.53 -7.64
CA CYS A 14 0.03 -6.18 -7.37
C CYS A 14 0.15 -7.71 -7.33
N GLN A 15 0.89 -8.31 -8.26
CA GLN A 15 1.13 -9.75 -8.26
C GLN A 15 1.88 -10.23 -7.02
N ALA A 16 2.92 -9.51 -6.61
CA ALA A 16 3.67 -9.81 -5.40
C ALA A 16 2.78 -9.69 -4.15
N LEU A 17 1.95 -8.64 -4.09
CA LEU A 17 1.00 -8.44 -3.00
C LEU A 17 -0.02 -9.57 -2.95
N ASP A 18 -0.65 -9.93 -4.07
CA ASP A 18 -1.66 -10.98 -4.13
C ASP A 18 -1.07 -12.35 -3.69
N THR A 19 0.18 -12.63 -4.07
CA THR A 19 0.91 -13.85 -3.65
C THR A 19 1.15 -13.85 -2.14
N LEU A 20 1.69 -12.76 -1.60
CA LEU A 20 1.99 -12.64 -0.16
C LEU A 20 0.72 -12.74 0.69
N VAL A 21 -0.37 -12.10 0.26
CA VAL A 21 -1.62 -12.13 1.01
C VAL A 21 -2.22 -13.53 1.00
N GLY A 22 -2.19 -14.23 -0.14
CA GLY A 22 -2.71 -15.59 -0.24
C GLY A 22 -1.93 -16.61 0.60
N GLU A 23 -0.62 -16.40 0.79
CA GLU A 23 0.24 -17.32 1.54
C GLU A 23 0.30 -17.02 3.05
N TYR A 24 0.33 -15.74 3.45
CA TYR A 24 0.73 -15.35 4.81
C TYR A 24 -0.36 -14.61 5.60
N CYS A 25 -1.41 -14.11 4.95
CA CYS A 25 -2.42 -13.31 5.63
C CYS A 25 -3.64 -14.16 6.00
N ALA A 26 -3.61 -14.74 7.20
CA ALA A 26 -4.81 -15.21 7.88
C ALA A 26 -5.29 -14.14 8.88
N ASN A 27 -6.61 -13.91 8.98
CA ASN A 27 -7.25 -12.94 9.88
C ASN A 27 -7.15 -11.46 9.45
N SER A 28 -7.38 -10.53 10.39
CA SER A 28 -7.32 -9.08 10.19
C SER A 28 -5.88 -8.59 10.10
N TRP A 29 -5.50 -7.95 8.98
CA TRP A 29 -4.15 -7.43 8.76
C TRP A 29 -4.14 -5.98 8.25
N ALA A 30 -2.94 -5.40 8.18
CA ALA A 30 -2.71 -4.04 7.71
C ALA A 30 -1.71 -3.97 6.56
N LEU A 31 -1.95 -3.06 5.61
CA LEU A 31 -1.06 -2.76 4.50
C LEU A 31 -0.42 -1.38 4.69
N MET A 32 0.90 -1.31 4.56
CA MET A 32 1.64 -0.07 4.33
C MET A 32 2.16 -0.07 2.90
N ALA A 33 1.81 0.96 2.12
CA ALA A 33 2.26 1.09 0.74
C ALA A 33 2.87 2.47 0.49
N ASP A 34 4.07 2.51 -0.08
CA ASP A 34 4.71 3.75 -0.51
C ASP A 34 4.45 4.00 -1.99
N LEU A 35 3.67 5.05 -2.28
CA LEU A 35 3.34 5.49 -3.64
C LEU A 35 3.98 6.84 -4.00
N SER A 36 5.03 7.24 -3.27
CA SER A 36 5.76 8.49 -3.49
C SER A 36 6.20 8.65 -4.95
N HIS A 37 6.68 7.57 -5.55
CA HIS A 37 7.21 7.53 -6.91
C HIS A 37 6.20 7.10 -7.97
N TRP A 38 4.91 6.95 -7.63
CA TRP A 38 3.89 6.52 -8.60
C TRP A 38 3.63 7.59 -9.68
N CYS A 39 3.64 7.19 -10.96
CA CYS A 39 3.38 8.07 -12.09
C CYS A 39 1.87 8.17 -12.38
N LEU A 40 1.33 9.39 -12.29
CA LEU A 40 -0.10 9.66 -12.50
C LEU A 40 -0.60 9.43 -13.93
N THR A 41 0.30 9.34 -14.91
CA THR A 41 -0.04 9.18 -16.33
C THR A 41 -0.48 7.76 -16.71
N SER A 42 -0.35 6.78 -15.80
CA SER A 42 -0.72 5.40 -16.06
C SER A 42 -2.15 5.14 -15.61
N GLU A 43 -3.14 5.55 -16.41
CA GLU A 43 -4.56 5.30 -16.12
C GLU A 43 -4.87 3.80 -16.00
N ASP A 44 -4.24 2.95 -16.81
CA ASP A 44 -4.39 1.50 -16.71
C ASP A 44 -3.85 0.93 -15.39
N ALA A 45 -2.85 1.57 -14.79
CA ALA A 45 -2.27 1.14 -13.52
C ALA A 45 -3.28 1.28 -12.37
N TYR A 46 -4.20 2.24 -12.48
CA TYR A 46 -5.27 2.44 -11.51
C TYR A 46 -6.19 1.22 -11.39
N MET A 47 -6.56 0.59 -12.51
CA MET A 47 -7.47 -0.57 -12.49
C MET A 47 -6.85 -1.76 -11.76
N HIS A 48 -5.54 -1.96 -11.89
CA HIS A 48 -4.81 -3.02 -11.19
C HIS A 48 -4.77 -2.79 -9.68
N PHE A 49 -4.49 -1.56 -9.22
CA PHE A 49 -4.56 -1.24 -7.80
C PHE A 49 -5.97 -1.43 -7.23
N ALA A 50 -6.99 -0.96 -7.94
CA ALA A 50 -8.39 -1.12 -7.55
C ALA A 50 -8.79 -2.60 -7.39
N GLN A 51 -8.37 -3.45 -8.32
CA GLN A 51 -8.67 -4.88 -8.30
C GLN A 51 -7.92 -5.60 -7.17
N SER A 52 -6.60 -5.38 -7.04
CA SER A 52 -5.78 -6.02 -6.01
C SER A 52 -6.26 -5.64 -4.61
N HIS A 53 -6.61 -4.37 -4.38
CA HIS A 53 -7.17 -3.92 -3.10
C HIS A 53 -8.47 -4.64 -2.71
N LYS A 54 -9.41 -4.79 -3.65
CA LYS A 54 -10.63 -5.57 -3.40
C LYS A 54 -10.29 -7.03 -3.03
N GLY A 55 -9.25 -7.59 -3.67
CA GLY A 55 -8.68 -8.89 -3.30
C GLY A 55 -8.18 -8.91 -1.86
N CYS A 56 -7.38 -7.92 -1.46
CA CYS A 56 -6.87 -7.78 -0.10
C CYS A 56 -7.99 -7.66 0.94
N ILE A 57 -9.05 -6.91 0.65
CA ILE A 57 -10.22 -6.75 1.55
C ILE A 57 -10.93 -8.07 1.80
N ARG A 58 -11.17 -8.83 0.72
CA ARG A 58 -11.76 -10.18 0.81
C ARG A 58 -10.90 -11.13 1.64
N GLN A 59 -9.58 -10.92 1.62
CA GLN A 59 -8.60 -11.67 2.39
C GLN A 59 -8.27 -11.05 3.77
N GLY A 60 -9.13 -10.16 4.28
CA GLY A 60 -9.04 -9.70 5.67
C GLY A 60 -8.26 -8.40 5.90
N LEU A 61 -7.95 -7.63 4.86
CA LEU A 61 -7.40 -6.28 5.03
C LEU A 61 -8.41 -5.42 5.82
N ARG A 62 -7.95 -4.77 6.89
CA ARG A 62 -8.78 -3.87 7.72
C ARG A 62 -8.17 -2.49 7.95
N TYR A 63 -6.87 -2.36 7.75
CA TYR A 63 -6.16 -1.10 7.93
C TYR A 63 -5.21 -0.88 6.76
N GLN A 64 -5.20 0.33 6.21
CA GLN A 64 -4.28 0.70 5.14
C GLN A 64 -3.65 2.05 5.43
N VAL A 65 -2.35 2.16 5.22
CA VAL A 65 -1.67 3.44 5.18
C VAL A 65 -0.89 3.58 3.89
N VAL A 66 -1.07 4.72 3.23
CA VAL A 66 -0.42 5.03 1.96
C VAL A 66 0.47 6.25 2.15
N ILE A 67 1.75 6.10 1.85
CA ILE A 67 2.73 7.20 1.91
C ILE A 67 2.71 7.93 0.57
N LEU A 68 2.34 9.22 0.62
CA LEU A 68 2.14 10.10 -0.53
C LEU A 68 2.63 11.52 -0.17
N PRO A 69 3.90 11.86 -0.44
CA PRO A 69 4.47 13.16 -0.12
C PRO A 69 3.81 14.24 -0.99
N ARG A 70 3.11 15.17 -0.33
CA ARG A 70 2.72 16.53 -0.75
C ARG A 70 2.16 16.76 -2.18
N SER A 71 1.78 15.73 -2.92
CA SER A 71 1.09 15.89 -4.20
C SER A 71 -0.42 15.86 -4.01
N SER A 72 -1.05 17.04 -4.06
CA SER A 72 -2.52 17.17 -3.97
C SER A 72 -3.25 16.35 -5.04
N LEU A 73 -2.68 16.27 -6.25
CA LEU A 73 -3.26 15.50 -7.36
C LEU A 73 -3.21 13.99 -7.10
N LYS A 74 -2.06 13.46 -6.64
CA LYS A 74 -1.98 12.04 -6.26
C LYS A 74 -2.90 11.72 -5.09
N ARG A 75 -2.95 12.59 -4.08
CA ARG A 75 -3.85 12.44 -2.94
C ARG A 75 -5.32 12.43 -3.38
N TRP A 76 -5.72 13.30 -4.30
CA TRP A 76 -7.08 13.29 -4.84
C TRP A 76 -7.40 11.97 -5.55
N ARG A 77 -6.52 11.50 -6.44
CA ARG A 77 -6.73 10.25 -7.21
C ARG A 77 -6.66 8.97 -6.36
N ILE A 78 -5.88 8.98 -5.27
CA ILE A 78 -5.82 7.85 -4.33
C ILE A 78 -7.01 7.88 -3.38
N LYS A 79 -7.46 9.06 -2.93
CA LYS A 79 -8.66 9.16 -2.08
C LYS A 79 -9.90 8.58 -2.75
N SER A 80 -10.07 8.75 -4.05
CA SER A 80 -11.20 8.14 -4.78
C SER A 80 -11.16 6.61 -4.77
N PHE A 81 -9.99 6.01 -4.62
CA PHE A 81 -9.83 4.55 -4.52
C PHE A 81 -10.08 4.03 -3.09
N ILE A 82 -9.58 4.76 -2.10
CA ILE A 82 -9.64 4.36 -0.69
C ILE A 82 -11.03 4.59 -0.07
N LYS A 83 -11.75 5.64 -0.50
CA LYS A 83 -12.98 6.09 0.16
C LYS A 83 -14.17 5.15 0.00
N ASP A 84 -14.17 4.28 -1.00
CA ASP A 84 -15.38 3.54 -1.37
C ASP A 84 -15.63 2.30 -0.50
N ASP A 85 -14.73 1.97 0.43
CA ASP A 85 -14.85 0.74 1.22
C ASP A 85 -14.78 1.01 2.74
N TYR A 86 -15.95 1.04 3.39
CA TYR A 86 -16.10 1.25 4.83
C TYR A 86 -15.47 0.15 5.69
N LEU A 87 -15.09 -0.98 5.07
CA LEU A 87 -14.46 -2.11 5.74
C LEU A 87 -12.98 -1.87 6.07
N VAL A 88 -12.34 -0.88 5.42
CA VAL A 88 -10.91 -0.58 5.60
C VAL A 88 -10.73 0.81 6.18
N LYS A 89 -10.16 0.90 7.37
CA LYS A 89 -9.68 2.16 7.93
C LYS A 89 -8.42 2.56 7.20
N SER A 90 -8.41 3.76 6.65
CA SER A 90 -7.31 4.16 5.77
C SER A 90 -6.72 5.52 6.12
N TYR A 91 -5.41 5.66 5.93
CA TYR A 91 -4.66 6.86 6.24
C TYR A 91 -3.69 7.25 5.13
N LEU A 92 -3.54 8.55 4.90
CA LEU A 92 -2.59 9.10 3.94
C LEU A 92 -1.47 9.81 4.69
N ALA A 93 -0.32 9.17 4.77
CA ALA A 93 0.85 9.69 5.45
C ALA A 93 1.73 10.51 4.49
N ASP A 94 2.40 11.54 5.02
CA ASP A 94 3.42 12.29 4.27
C ASP A 94 4.77 11.58 4.25
N ASN A 95 5.02 10.67 5.20
CA ASN A 95 6.27 9.94 5.35
C ASN A 95 6.06 8.61 6.10
N GLU A 96 7.11 7.79 6.09
CA GLU A 96 7.12 6.47 6.72
C GLU A 96 6.93 6.52 8.25
N GLN A 97 7.55 7.50 8.92
CA GLN A 97 7.44 7.66 10.37
C GLN A 97 5.99 7.89 10.81
N GLU A 98 5.27 8.74 10.08
CA GLU A 98 3.86 9.01 10.30
C GLU A 98 3.01 7.78 10.02
N ALA A 99 3.33 7.02 8.97
CA ALA A 99 2.64 5.78 8.65
C ALA A 99 2.78 4.72 9.76
N PHE A 100 4.00 4.55 10.28
CA PHE A 100 4.26 3.64 11.41
C PHE A 100 3.54 4.09 12.68
N ASN A 101 3.57 5.38 12.99
CA ASN A 101 2.88 5.92 14.18
C ASN A 101 1.37 5.66 14.10
N TRP A 102 0.78 5.85 12.92
CA TRP A 102 -0.64 5.58 12.71
C TRP A 102 -0.97 4.09 12.90
N LEU A 103 -0.21 3.19 12.28
CA LEU A 103 -0.39 1.74 12.42
C LEU A 103 -0.20 1.26 13.86
N ALA A 104 0.80 1.79 14.56
CA ALA A 104 1.01 1.52 15.99
C ALA A 104 -0.22 1.95 16.82
N GLY A 105 -0.83 3.09 16.49
CA GLY A 105 -2.09 3.55 17.09
C GLY A 105 -3.29 2.64 16.79
N GLN A 106 -3.22 1.81 15.75
CA GLN A 106 -4.26 0.79 15.44
C GLN A 106 -3.97 -0.58 16.08
N GLY A 107 -2.91 -0.69 16.91
CA GLY A 107 -2.53 -1.94 17.59
C GLY A 107 -1.55 -2.83 16.82
N PHE A 108 -1.00 -2.37 15.69
CA PHE A 108 0.03 -3.12 14.96
C PHE A 108 1.42 -2.84 15.54
N ASN A 109 2.13 -3.88 15.98
CA ASN A 109 3.50 -3.71 16.48
C ASN A 109 4.49 -3.72 15.32
N VAL A 110 4.77 -2.54 14.77
CA VAL A 110 5.64 -2.39 13.60
C VAL A 110 7.13 -2.30 13.94
N ARG A 111 7.51 -2.44 15.21
CA ARG A 111 8.91 -2.40 15.68
C ARG A 111 9.63 -3.76 15.65
N ALA A 112 8.98 -4.80 15.11
CA ALA A 112 9.45 -6.19 15.25
C ALA A 112 9.95 -6.86 13.96
N VAL A 113 10.15 -6.12 12.86
CA VAL A 113 10.83 -6.67 11.67
C VAL A 113 12.15 -5.96 11.51
N GLN A 114 13.20 -6.50 12.14
CA GLN A 114 14.54 -6.33 11.57
C GLN A 114 14.45 -6.84 10.13
N PRO A 115 14.85 -6.06 9.11
CA PRO A 115 14.98 -6.63 7.78
C PRO A 115 15.91 -7.84 7.91
N PRO A 116 15.58 -9.02 7.36
CA PRO A 116 16.58 -10.05 7.25
C PRO A 116 17.74 -9.39 6.50
N LEU A 117 18.91 -9.43 7.13
CA LEU A 117 20.18 -9.07 6.51
C LEU A 117 20.26 -9.84 5.19
N LEU A 118 19.83 -9.21 4.10
CA LEU A 118 20.05 -9.72 2.77
C LEU A 118 21.53 -9.51 2.52
N LEU A 119 22.24 -10.62 2.70
CA LEU A 119 23.61 -10.87 2.30
C LEU A 119 23.86 -10.19 0.96
N LYS A 120 24.89 -9.34 0.94
CA LYS A 120 25.57 -8.98 -0.29
C LYS A 120 26.06 -10.28 -0.95
N SER A 121 25.60 -10.53 -2.16
CA SER A 121 26.27 -11.38 -3.15
C SER A 121 26.56 -10.53 -4.37
#